data_AF-A0AAJ6ZAW2-F1
#
_entry.id   AF-A0AAJ6ZAW2-F1
#
_cell.length_a   1.000
_cell.length_b   1.000
_cell.length_c   1.000
_cell.angle_alpha   90.00
_cell.angle_beta   90.00
_cell.angle_gamma   90.00
#
_symmetry.space_group_name_H-M   'P 1'
#
loop_
_entity.id
_entity.type
_entity.pdbx_description
1 polymer ?
#
loop_
_entity_poly.entity_id
_entity_poly.type
_entity_poly.pdbx_seq_one_letter_code
_entity_poly.pdbx_strand_id
1 'polypeptide(L)'
;MPKRSAEDQISHYEHTECLEQSLAPQNNDPEPVVEPELAPDPDPDPLPDTRGESGDPQLDPDILEALGESTSDISEFGEKIHESLAKLWLPLLVKGLPRDKKDNLLKDYLIPDNCRLLQAPKLNAEISAAVADSVRNRDKILVAHQQQLGSGITAANRALNILLSGEDKKASINHLSNACRILSDLHATNTNSRIKLITPNLDKNFIHIIQDSVRDETLFGNNLSDKIKAAKSIERQGLQIKKSISRSSGPQTTSNRSSNSGNWSGPPRYSSIRGNRGGKKAISQNRRVYPSSTQQQSASKPAAAIRPRAPAPQ
;
A
#
# COMPACT_ATOMS: atom_id res chain seq x y z
N MET A 1 17.87 66.37 2.36
CA MET A 1 17.82 66.97 1.02
C MET A 1 17.14 65.99 0.08
N PRO A 2 15.86 66.22 -0.21
CA PRO A 2 14.93 65.34 -0.93
C PRO A 2 14.65 65.84 -2.36
N LYS A 3 13.99 65.03 -3.19
CA LYS A 3 12.99 65.47 -4.19
C LYS A 3 11.91 64.36 -4.26
N ARG A 4 10.65 64.57 -3.82
CA ARG A 4 9.52 65.33 -4.43
C ARG A 4 9.19 64.80 -5.83
N SER A 5 7.96 64.63 -6.31
CA SER A 5 6.54 64.81 -5.90
C SER A 5 5.74 64.28 -7.12
N ALA A 6 4.59 63.61 -7.02
CA ALA A 6 3.20 64.13 -7.16
C ALA A 6 2.47 63.11 -8.09
N GLU A 7 1.39 62.46 -7.69
CA GLU A 7 -0.02 62.90 -7.69
C GLU A 7 -0.64 63.18 -9.08
N ASP A 8 -1.64 62.34 -9.37
CA ASP A 8 -2.96 62.61 -9.98
C ASP A 8 -3.23 62.72 -11.49
N GLN A 9 -4.45 62.23 -11.80
CA GLN A 9 -5.35 62.42 -12.97
C GLN A 9 -5.32 61.30 -14.04
N ILE A 10 -6.34 60.42 -14.13
CA ILE A 10 -7.73 60.58 -14.66
C ILE A 10 -7.78 60.66 -16.20
N SER A 11 -8.31 59.61 -16.84
CA SER A 11 -9.24 59.66 -18.00
C SER A 11 -9.76 58.24 -18.26
N HIS A 12 -11.00 57.90 -17.90
CA HIS A 12 -12.20 57.97 -18.75
C HIS A 12 -12.05 57.34 -20.13
N TYR A 13 -12.77 56.25 -20.39
CA TYR A 13 -13.61 56.08 -21.58
C TYR A 13 -14.65 54.97 -21.33
N GLU A 14 -15.86 55.39 -20.97
CA GLU A 14 -17.10 54.69 -21.27
C GLU A 14 -17.50 55.01 -22.72
N HIS A 15 -18.17 54.09 -23.40
CA HIS A 15 -19.01 54.45 -24.55
C HIS A 15 -20.30 53.60 -24.56
N THR A 16 -21.36 54.26 -24.07
CA THR A 16 -22.70 54.41 -24.68
C THR A 16 -23.60 53.22 -24.92
N GLU A 17 -24.69 53.23 -24.13
CA GLU A 17 -26.05 52.79 -24.46
C GLU A 17 -26.61 53.44 -25.74
N CYS A 18 -27.61 52.78 -26.35
CA CYS A 18 -28.62 53.47 -27.15
C CYS A 18 -30.01 52.96 -26.74
N LEU A 19 -30.84 53.91 -26.32
CA LEU A 19 -32.25 53.83 -25.94
C LEU A 19 -33.18 53.55 -27.13
N GLU A 20 -34.41 53.10 -26.83
CA GLU A 20 -35.72 53.75 -27.10
C GLU A 20 -36.83 52.72 -26.81
N GLN A 21 -38.02 52.99 -26.24
CA GLN A 21 -38.73 54.22 -25.89
C GLN A 21 -40.00 53.86 -25.06
N SER A 22 -40.36 54.69 -24.07
CA SER A 22 -41.74 55.22 -23.81
C SER A 22 -42.87 54.24 -23.33
N LEU A 23 -43.80 54.49 -22.41
CA LEU A 23 -44.32 55.63 -21.63
C LEU A 23 -45.05 55.07 -20.36
N ALA A 24 -45.07 55.82 -19.26
CA ALA A 24 -46.13 55.79 -18.24
C ALA A 24 -47.07 57.00 -18.47
N PRO A 25 -48.31 57.05 -17.91
CA PRO A 25 -48.46 57.52 -16.52
C PRO A 25 -49.69 57.02 -15.70
N GLN A 26 -49.45 56.94 -14.37
CA GLN A 26 -50.24 57.44 -13.22
C GLN A 26 -51.60 56.84 -12.77
N ASN A 27 -51.53 56.30 -11.54
CA ASN A 27 -52.29 56.58 -10.31
C ASN A 27 -53.82 56.39 -10.24
N ASN A 28 -54.28 55.55 -9.30
CA ASN A 28 -54.98 55.98 -8.06
C ASN A 28 -55.42 54.76 -7.22
N ASP A 29 -55.01 54.70 -5.95
CA ASP A 29 -55.66 53.92 -4.88
C ASP A 29 -57.00 54.58 -4.46
N PRO A 30 -57.94 53.88 -3.80
CA PRO A 30 -57.84 53.63 -2.34
C PRO A 30 -58.39 52.25 -1.84
N GLU A 31 -57.82 51.78 -0.72
CA GLU A 31 -58.33 50.76 0.24
C GLU A 31 -59.63 51.23 0.98
N PRO A 32 -60.26 50.51 1.95
CA PRO A 32 -60.22 49.08 2.41
C PRO A 32 -61.62 48.49 2.79
N VAL A 33 -61.79 47.17 3.03
CA VAL A 33 -62.80 46.61 3.99
C VAL A 33 -62.41 45.22 4.55
N VAL A 34 -61.91 45.20 5.80
CA VAL A 34 -62.23 44.40 7.02
C VAL A 34 -62.80 42.94 6.94
N GLU A 35 -62.00 41.98 7.47
CA GLU A 35 -62.22 40.81 8.41
C GLU A 35 -63.49 39.90 8.39
N PRO A 36 -63.51 38.68 9.01
CA PRO A 36 -62.54 38.07 9.97
C PRO A 36 -62.15 36.56 9.79
N GLU A 37 -61.14 36.16 10.57
CA GLU A 37 -60.63 34.79 10.89
C GLU A 37 -61.64 33.87 11.61
N LEU A 38 -61.46 32.52 11.53
CA LEU A 38 -61.56 31.51 12.63
C LEU A 38 -61.42 30.04 12.11
N ALA A 39 -60.79 29.15 12.92
CA ALA A 39 -60.40 27.73 12.67
C ALA A 39 -61.47 26.67 13.13
N PRO A 40 -61.14 25.37 13.49
CA PRO A 40 -61.01 24.12 12.69
C PRO A 40 -61.97 22.91 13.05
N ASP A 41 -61.91 21.81 12.25
CA ASP A 41 -62.34 20.35 12.39
C ASP A 41 -63.81 19.94 12.71
N PRO A 42 -64.32 18.68 12.49
CA PRO A 42 -63.66 17.35 12.22
C PRO A 42 -64.29 16.40 11.13
N ASP A 43 -63.66 15.25 10.86
CA ASP A 43 -64.03 14.15 9.90
C ASP A 43 -65.22 13.24 10.33
N PRO A 44 -65.80 12.42 9.39
CA PRO A 44 -65.66 10.95 9.50
C PRO A 44 -65.59 10.12 8.18
N ASP A 45 -64.86 8.97 8.25
CA ASP A 45 -64.83 7.67 7.51
C ASP A 45 -65.92 7.30 6.46
N PRO A 46 -65.73 6.33 5.48
CA PRO A 46 -65.28 4.94 5.78
C PRO A 46 -64.70 4.00 4.64
N LEU A 47 -64.27 2.80 5.11
CA LEU A 47 -64.28 1.42 4.53
C LEU A 47 -63.00 0.75 3.93
N PRO A 48 -62.86 -0.59 4.09
CA PRO A 48 -61.59 -1.32 4.12
C PRO A 48 -61.33 -2.18 2.88
N ASP A 49 -60.05 -2.51 2.63
CA ASP A 49 -59.67 -3.56 1.68
C ASP A 49 -58.59 -4.49 2.28
N THR A 50 -59.01 -5.72 2.56
CA THR A 50 -58.20 -6.82 3.10
C THR A 50 -57.43 -7.48 1.95
N ARG A 51 -56.09 -7.39 1.95
CA ARG A 51 -55.22 -8.21 1.09
C ARG A 51 -54.32 -9.07 1.98
N GLY A 52 -54.53 -10.38 1.92
CA GLY A 52 -53.84 -11.36 2.75
C GLY A 52 -52.33 -11.42 2.51
N GLU A 53 -51.57 -11.28 3.58
CA GLU A 53 -50.17 -11.69 3.67
C GLU A 53 -50.13 -13.13 4.17
N SER A 54 -49.62 -14.04 3.35
CA SER A 54 -49.15 -15.34 3.81
C SER A 54 -47.83 -15.13 4.56
N GLY A 55 -47.92 -14.76 5.83
CA GLY A 55 -46.81 -14.78 6.76
C GLY A 55 -46.84 -16.11 7.52
N ASP A 56 -45.78 -16.91 7.41
CA ASP A 56 -45.53 -17.95 8.41
C ASP A 56 -45.57 -17.27 9.80
N PRO A 57 -46.24 -17.85 10.81
CA PRO A 57 -46.34 -17.23 12.13
C PRO A 57 -44.93 -17.06 12.69
N GLN A 58 -44.49 -15.80 12.78
CA GLN A 58 -43.20 -15.45 13.35
C GLN A 58 -43.20 -15.90 14.80
N LEU A 59 -42.39 -16.92 15.10
CA LEU A 59 -42.32 -17.51 16.44
C LEU A 59 -41.84 -16.46 17.45
N ASP A 60 -42.36 -16.55 18.67
CA ASP A 60 -41.97 -15.67 19.76
C ASP A 60 -40.44 -15.70 19.98
N PRO A 61 -39.82 -14.56 20.31
CA PRO A 61 -38.38 -14.44 20.51
C PRO A 61 -37.86 -15.39 21.60
N ASP A 62 -38.66 -15.62 22.66
CA ASP A 62 -38.33 -16.55 23.74
C ASP A 62 -38.32 -18.02 23.27
N ILE A 63 -39.14 -18.36 22.26
CA ILE A 63 -39.17 -19.70 21.65
C ILE A 63 -37.98 -19.88 20.70
N LEU A 64 -37.61 -18.83 19.96
CA LEU A 64 -36.43 -18.84 19.09
C LEU A 64 -35.12 -19.03 19.89
N GLU A 65 -35.01 -18.40 21.06
CA GLU A 65 -33.88 -18.59 21.98
C GLU A 65 -33.84 -20.03 22.53
N ALA A 66 -35.00 -20.60 22.86
CA ALA A 66 -35.12 -21.99 23.32
C ALA A 66 -34.84 -23.05 22.24
N LEU A 67 -35.02 -22.70 20.95
CA LEU A 67 -34.76 -23.57 19.80
C LEU A 67 -33.26 -23.65 19.43
N GLY A 68 -32.41 -22.87 20.10
CA GLY A 68 -30.96 -22.86 19.95
C GLY A 68 -30.45 -21.76 19.01
N GLU A 69 -29.26 -21.23 19.30
CA GLU A 69 -28.60 -20.23 18.43
C GLU A 69 -28.37 -20.83 17.04
N SER A 70 -28.86 -20.12 16.02
CA SER A 70 -28.57 -20.43 14.63
C SER A 70 -27.06 -20.45 14.41
N THR A 71 -26.49 -21.60 14.03
CA THR A 71 -25.05 -21.75 13.78
C THR A 71 -24.62 -21.16 12.43
N SER A 72 -25.46 -20.37 11.74
CA SER A 72 -25.27 -19.98 10.34
C SER A 72 -24.90 -18.52 10.08
N ASP A 73 -24.66 -17.70 11.10
CA ASP A 73 -24.42 -16.26 10.88
C ASP A 73 -22.99 -15.83 11.20
N ILE A 74 -22.00 -16.59 10.72
CA ILE A 74 -20.63 -16.06 10.66
C ILE A 74 -20.58 -15.10 9.48
N SER A 75 -21.02 -13.86 9.70
CA SER A 75 -20.82 -12.78 8.73
C SER A 75 -19.32 -12.61 8.50
N GLU A 76 -18.87 -12.76 7.26
CA GLU A 76 -17.47 -12.59 6.85
C GLU A 76 -16.96 -11.15 7.12
N PHE A 77 -17.88 -10.18 7.22
CA PHE A 77 -17.59 -8.77 7.45
C PHE A 77 -18.44 -8.18 8.57
N GLY A 78 -17.92 -7.13 9.23
CA GLY A 78 -18.66 -6.37 10.24
C GLY A 78 -19.70 -5.41 9.65
N GLU A 79 -20.37 -4.68 10.54
CA GLU A 79 -21.37 -3.67 10.19
C GLU A 79 -20.83 -2.59 9.24
N LYS A 80 -21.73 -2.06 8.40
CA LYS A 80 -21.38 -0.99 7.46
C LYS A 80 -21.12 0.31 8.22
N ILE A 81 -19.96 0.91 7.95
CA ILE A 81 -19.69 2.30 8.36
C ILE A 81 -20.48 3.30 7.49
N HIS A 82 -20.58 4.55 7.96
CA HIS A 82 -21.21 5.62 7.20
C HIS A 82 -20.63 5.79 5.79
N GLU A 83 -21.48 5.89 4.77
CA GLU A 83 -21.08 5.83 3.35
C GLU A 83 -20.04 6.91 2.98
N SER A 84 -20.19 8.14 3.50
CA SER A 84 -19.21 9.21 3.29
C SER A 84 -17.82 8.85 3.82
N LEU A 85 -17.70 8.10 4.91
CA LEU A 85 -16.41 7.65 5.43
C LEU A 85 -15.80 6.59 4.50
N ALA A 86 -16.59 5.63 4.06
CA ALA A 86 -16.15 4.61 3.09
C ALA A 86 -15.64 5.26 1.80
N LYS A 87 -16.37 6.23 1.24
CA LYS A 87 -15.97 7.00 0.04
C LYS A 87 -14.65 7.74 0.22
N LEU A 88 -14.35 8.20 1.43
CA LEU A 88 -13.09 8.89 1.74
C LEU A 88 -11.92 7.90 1.96
N TRP A 89 -12.16 6.76 2.60
CA TRP A 89 -11.09 5.85 3.02
C TRP A 89 -10.69 4.84 1.96
N LEU A 90 -11.63 4.34 1.15
CA LEU A 90 -11.33 3.34 0.11
C LEU A 90 -10.23 3.81 -0.87
N PRO A 91 -10.25 5.04 -1.41
CA PRO A 91 -9.17 5.51 -2.28
C PRO A 91 -7.81 5.59 -1.55
N LEU A 92 -7.80 5.97 -0.27
CA LEU A 92 -6.59 6.06 0.53
C LEU A 92 -5.99 4.69 0.82
N LEU A 93 -6.83 3.68 1.07
CA LEU A 93 -6.37 2.31 1.31
C LEU A 93 -5.70 1.71 0.07
N VAL A 94 -6.07 2.15 -1.13
CA VAL A 94 -5.49 1.69 -2.41
C VAL A 94 -4.28 2.52 -2.81
N LYS A 95 -4.43 3.85 -2.87
CA LYS A 95 -3.42 4.76 -3.45
C LYS A 95 -2.50 5.40 -2.41
N GLY A 96 -2.89 5.41 -1.14
CA GLY A 96 -2.24 6.20 -0.09
C GLY A 96 -2.56 7.69 -0.17
N LEU A 97 -1.93 8.45 0.72
CA LEU A 97 -1.97 9.92 0.73
C LEU A 97 -0.92 10.48 -0.24
N PRO A 98 -1.20 11.63 -0.87
CA PRO A 98 -0.16 12.41 -1.55
C PRO A 98 0.95 12.78 -0.58
N ARG A 99 2.20 12.73 -1.05
CA ARG A 99 3.40 12.93 -0.21
C ARG A 99 3.34 14.21 0.62
N ASP A 100 3.01 15.34 0.01
CA ASP A 100 2.95 16.63 0.71
C ASP A 100 1.90 16.65 1.83
N LYS A 101 0.72 16.05 1.56
CA LYS A 101 -0.36 15.96 2.56
C LYS A 101 0.02 15.02 3.71
N LYS A 102 0.71 13.92 3.40
CA LYS A 102 1.23 13.00 4.41
C LYS A 102 2.26 13.70 5.30
N ASP A 103 3.24 14.36 4.69
CA ASP A 103 4.32 15.01 5.43
C ASP A 103 3.79 16.13 6.33
N ASN A 104 2.81 16.90 5.85
CA ASN A 104 2.14 17.92 6.67
C ASN A 104 1.37 17.29 7.86
N LEU A 105 0.57 16.25 7.60
CA LEU A 105 -0.15 15.56 8.69
C LEU A 105 0.79 14.98 9.73
N LEU A 106 1.88 14.32 9.33
CA LEU A 106 2.82 13.72 10.27
C LEU A 106 3.57 14.77 11.10
N LYS A 107 3.82 15.96 10.55
CA LYS A 107 4.38 17.10 11.30
C LYS A 107 3.40 17.64 12.33
N ASP A 108 2.11 17.67 12.00
CA ASP A 108 1.08 18.17 12.91
C ASP A 108 0.95 17.27 14.14
N TYR A 109 1.11 15.95 14.00
CA TYR A 109 0.96 14.95 15.07
C TYR A 109 2.31 14.44 15.59
N LEU A 110 3.02 15.31 16.30
CA LEU A 110 4.23 14.97 17.05
C LEU A 110 3.94 14.08 18.26
N ILE A 111 4.85 13.14 18.52
CA ILE A 111 4.77 12.23 19.66
C ILE A 111 4.70 13.02 20.98
N PRO A 112 3.71 12.75 21.86
CA PRO A 112 3.59 13.41 23.16
C PRO A 112 4.80 13.15 24.05
N ASP A 113 5.23 14.17 24.81
CA ASP A 113 6.42 14.08 25.65
C ASP A 113 6.28 13.10 26.82
N ASN A 114 5.05 12.92 27.31
CA ASN A 114 4.71 11.94 28.35
C ASN A 114 4.50 10.52 27.78
N CYS A 115 4.58 10.32 26.46
CA CYS A 115 4.38 9.03 25.80
C CYS A 115 5.41 8.78 24.67
N ARG A 116 6.70 9.01 24.98
CA ARG A 116 7.81 8.92 24.00
C ARG A 116 7.95 7.54 23.34
N LEU A 117 7.43 6.48 23.96
CA LEU A 117 7.48 5.12 23.40
C LEU A 117 6.59 4.92 22.17
N LEU A 118 5.73 5.88 21.83
CA LEU A 118 5.06 5.92 20.52
C LEU A 118 6.03 6.26 19.38
N GLN A 119 7.21 6.81 19.69
CA GLN A 119 8.28 6.98 18.71
C GLN A 119 8.87 5.63 18.34
N ALA A 120 9.13 5.40 17.06
CA ALA A 120 9.75 4.16 16.63
C ALA A 120 11.15 4.01 17.27
N PRO A 121 11.46 2.84 17.86
CA PRO A 121 12.76 2.59 18.46
C PRO A 121 13.85 2.60 17.38
N LYS A 122 15.01 3.16 17.73
CA LYS A 122 16.19 3.11 16.86
C LYS A 122 16.88 1.77 17.05
N LEU A 123 17.38 1.21 15.94
CA LEU A 123 18.23 0.03 15.99
C LEU A 123 19.54 0.36 16.73
N ASN A 124 19.94 -0.50 17.67
CA ASN A 124 21.21 -0.40 18.38
C ASN A 124 22.40 -0.39 17.40
N ALA A 125 23.44 0.38 17.73
CA ALA A 125 24.60 0.54 16.84
C ALA A 125 25.37 -0.78 16.66
N GLU A 126 25.46 -1.60 17.71
CA GLU A 126 26.11 -2.90 17.71
C GLU A 126 25.39 -3.89 16.77
N ILE A 127 24.06 -3.93 16.87
CA ILE A 127 23.22 -4.78 16.01
C ILE A 127 23.25 -4.26 14.57
N SER A 128 23.19 -2.94 14.39
CA SER A 128 23.31 -2.30 13.07
C SER A 128 24.63 -2.64 12.40
N ALA A 129 25.75 -2.69 13.14
CA ALA A 129 27.05 -3.08 12.61
C ALA A 129 27.14 -4.59 12.28
N ALA A 130 26.37 -5.44 12.97
CA ALA A 130 26.39 -6.89 12.81
C ALA A 130 25.52 -7.41 11.64
N VAL A 131 24.52 -6.65 11.19
CA VAL A 131 23.59 -7.10 10.14
C VAL A 131 23.93 -6.55 8.76
N ALA A 132 23.55 -7.29 7.71
CA ALA A 132 23.76 -6.87 6.33
C ALA A 132 22.96 -5.60 5.97
N ASP A 133 23.45 -4.82 5.00
CA ASP A 133 22.78 -3.63 4.49
C ASP A 133 21.35 -3.88 4.01
N SER A 134 21.13 -5.03 3.39
CA SER A 134 19.78 -5.43 2.94
C SER A 134 18.81 -5.62 4.11
N VAL A 135 19.29 -5.99 5.29
CA VAL A 135 18.48 -6.10 6.51
C VAL A 135 18.22 -4.71 7.07
N ARG A 136 19.27 -3.87 7.20
CA ARG A 136 19.13 -2.47 7.64
C ARG A 136 18.15 -1.68 6.79
N ASN A 137 18.17 -1.86 5.47
CA ASN A 137 17.27 -1.14 4.57
C ASN A 137 15.81 -1.59 4.70
N ARG A 138 15.56 -2.88 5.01
CA ARG A 138 14.20 -3.36 5.34
C ARG A 138 13.75 -2.82 6.69
N ASP A 139 14.63 -2.85 7.68
CA ASP A 139 14.36 -2.30 9.02
C ASP A 139 14.00 -0.80 8.97
N LYS A 140 14.73 0.02 8.21
CA LYS A 140 14.39 1.44 8.00
C LYS A 140 12.96 1.66 7.51
N ILE A 141 12.43 0.78 6.66
CA ILE A 141 11.04 0.84 6.19
C ILE A 141 10.09 0.53 7.34
N LEU A 142 10.38 -0.49 8.14
CA LEU A 142 9.58 -0.85 9.32
C LEU A 142 9.58 0.25 10.39
N VAL A 143 10.73 0.89 10.63
CA VAL A 143 10.84 2.06 11.52
C VAL A 143 9.95 3.20 11.03
N ALA A 144 9.94 3.49 9.72
CA ALA A 144 9.06 4.52 9.15
C ALA A 144 7.57 4.17 9.33
N HIS A 145 7.19 2.90 9.17
CA HIS A 145 5.83 2.42 9.40
C HIS A 145 5.41 2.58 10.87
N GLN A 146 6.29 2.17 11.78
CA GLN A 146 6.06 2.26 13.22
C GLN A 146 5.98 3.73 13.68
N GLN A 147 6.77 4.62 13.09
CA GLN A 147 6.70 6.05 13.37
C GLN A 147 5.36 6.64 12.92
N GLN A 148 4.89 6.28 11.73
CA GLN A 148 3.59 6.70 11.22
C GLN A 148 2.43 6.16 12.08
N LEU A 149 2.53 4.92 12.56
CA LEU A 149 1.58 4.35 13.52
C LEU A 149 1.50 5.20 14.79
N GLY A 150 2.66 5.60 15.35
CA GLY A 150 2.74 6.48 16.51
C GLY A 150 2.05 7.83 16.30
N SER A 151 2.23 8.45 15.13
CA SER A 151 1.51 9.69 14.75
C SER A 151 -0.01 9.49 14.61
N GLY A 152 -0.44 8.34 14.07
CA GLY A 152 -1.87 7.99 14.00
C GLY A 152 -2.51 7.83 15.39
N ILE A 153 -1.82 7.15 16.31
CA ILE A 153 -2.26 7.03 17.71
C ILE A 153 -2.31 8.40 18.38
N THR A 154 -1.32 9.25 18.13
CA THR A 154 -1.30 10.63 18.63
C THR A 154 -2.50 11.44 18.16
N ALA A 155 -2.88 11.31 16.88
CA ALA A 155 -4.06 11.98 16.33
C ALA A 155 -5.35 11.53 17.03
N ALA A 156 -5.50 10.22 17.26
CA ALA A 156 -6.63 9.68 18.02
C ALA A 156 -6.61 10.19 19.49
N ASN A 157 -5.44 10.24 20.13
CA ASN A 157 -5.30 10.75 21.50
C ASN A 157 -5.71 12.23 21.61
N ARG A 158 -5.35 13.07 20.64
CA ARG A 158 -5.82 14.48 20.64
C ARG A 158 -7.35 14.58 20.59
N ALA A 159 -8.00 13.73 19.80
CA ALA A 159 -9.45 13.67 19.79
C ALA A 159 -10.02 13.23 21.15
N LEU A 160 -9.41 12.21 21.76
CA LEU A 160 -9.82 11.74 23.09
C LEU A 160 -9.68 12.83 24.15
N ASN A 161 -8.59 13.59 24.16
CA ASN A 161 -8.42 14.67 25.13
C ASN A 161 -9.54 15.73 25.01
N ILE A 162 -9.89 16.12 23.78
CA ILE A 162 -11.00 17.07 23.54
C ILE A 162 -12.34 16.50 24.01
N LEU A 163 -12.62 15.23 23.70
CA LEU A 163 -13.86 14.57 24.13
C LEU A 163 -13.95 14.42 25.64
N LEU A 164 -12.85 14.10 26.32
CA LEU A 164 -12.79 13.96 27.78
C LEU A 164 -12.94 15.31 28.50
N SER A 165 -12.44 16.39 27.90
CA SER A 165 -12.65 17.76 28.41
C SER A 165 -14.07 18.30 28.16
N GLY A 166 -14.91 17.58 27.42
CA GLY A 166 -16.25 18.04 27.03
C GLY A 166 -16.22 19.19 26.00
N GLU A 167 -15.12 19.32 25.26
CA GLU A 167 -14.86 20.42 24.33
C GLU A 167 -15.39 20.16 22.90
N ASP A 168 -15.01 21.02 21.95
CA ASP A 168 -15.47 21.07 20.55
C ASP A 168 -15.54 19.68 19.86
N LYS A 169 -16.77 19.18 19.71
CA LYS A 169 -17.09 17.94 18.99
C LYS A 169 -16.57 17.93 17.55
N LYS A 170 -16.57 19.07 16.86
CA LYS A 170 -16.09 19.14 15.47
C LYS A 170 -14.57 18.98 15.43
N ALA A 171 -13.85 19.62 16.35
CA ALA A 171 -12.40 19.47 16.46
C ALA A 171 -11.99 18.01 16.75
N SER A 172 -12.69 17.33 17.66
CA SER A 172 -12.42 15.91 17.95
C SER A 172 -12.67 15.01 16.73
N ILE A 173 -13.79 15.22 16.00
CA ILE A 173 -14.07 14.51 14.75
C ILE A 173 -12.97 14.75 13.70
N ASN A 174 -12.46 15.98 13.58
CA ASN A 174 -11.36 16.29 12.66
C ASN A 174 -10.08 15.53 13.01
N HIS A 175 -9.73 15.43 14.29
CA HIS A 175 -8.58 14.65 14.75
C HIS A 175 -8.74 13.14 14.52
N LEU A 176 -9.94 12.58 14.76
CA LEU A 176 -10.25 11.19 14.43
C LEU A 176 -10.16 10.93 12.91
N SER A 177 -10.72 11.83 12.10
CA SER A 177 -10.63 11.74 10.65
C SER A 177 -9.18 11.74 10.17
N ASN A 178 -8.33 12.61 10.74
CA ASN A 178 -6.90 12.61 10.44
C ASN A 178 -6.20 11.32 10.91
N ALA A 179 -6.57 10.76 12.06
CA ALA A 179 -6.06 9.46 12.52
C ALA A 179 -6.40 8.35 11.50
N CYS A 180 -7.67 8.26 11.07
CA CYS A 180 -8.10 7.30 10.06
C CYS A 180 -7.35 7.48 8.72
N ARG A 181 -7.08 8.72 8.30
CA ARG A 181 -6.30 9.01 7.09
C ARG A 181 -4.85 8.55 7.20
N ILE A 182 -4.19 8.83 8.34
CA ILE A 182 -2.82 8.40 8.61
C ILE A 182 -2.72 6.87 8.63
N LEU A 183 -3.67 6.19 9.29
CA LEU A 183 -3.69 4.72 9.40
C LEU A 183 -4.06 4.05 8.07
N SER A 184 -4.97 4.64 7.28
CA SER A 184 -5.31 4.14 5.94
C SER A 184 -4.10 4.23 4.99
N ASP A 185 -3.34 5.32 5.06
CA ASP A 185 -2.08 5.45 4.31
C ASP A 185 -1.03 4.43 4.78
N LEU A 186 -0.93 4.17 6.08
CA LEU A 186 -0.04 3.13 6.62
C LEU A 186 -0.44 1.75 6.08
N HIS A 187 -1.74 1.45 6.02
CA HIS A 187 -2.27 0.22 5.45
C HIS A 187 -1.92 0.06 3.95
N ALA A 188 -2.08 1.14 3.16
CA ALA A 188 -1.64 1.17 1.77
C ALA A 188 -0.11 0.97 1.64
N THR A 189 0.66 1.59 2.53
CA THR A 189 2.13 1.46 2.56
C THR A 189 2.56 0.02 2.92
N ASN A 190 1.87 -0.64 3.84
CA ASN A 190 2.07 -2.04 4.17
C ASN A 190 1.77 -2.97 2.98
N THR A 191 0.69 -2.69 2.24
CA THR A 191 0.39 -3.40 0.99
C THR A 191 1.53 -3.25 -0.01
N ASN A 192 1.99 -2.02 -0.25
CA ASN A 192 3.10 -1.75 -1.17
C ASN A 192 4.40 -2.42 -0.71
N SER A 193 4.62 -2.53 0.59
CA SER A 193 5.78 -3.23 1.15
C SER A 193 5.71 -4.74 0.93
N ARG A 194 4.52 -5.34 1.02
CA ARG A 194 4.28 -6.74 0.64
C ARG A 194 4.55 -6.97 -0.85
N ILE A 195 4.05 -6.08 -1.72
CA ILE A 195 4.32 -6.14 -3.17
C ILE A 195 5.84 -6.08 -3.40
N LYS A 196 6.54 -5.08 -2.85
CA LYS A 196 8.00 -4.92 -3.00
C LYS A 196 8.81 -6.09 -2.46
N LEU A 197 8.31 -6.79 -1.44
CA LEU A 197 8.93 -8.00 -0.90
C LEU A 197 8.80 -9.20 -1.85
N ILE A 198 7.62 -9.36 -2.46
CA ILE A 198 7.28 -10.52 -3.31
C ILE A 198 7.87 -10.35 -4.72
N THR A 199 7.70 -9.18 -5.33
CA THR A 199 8.02 -8.90 -6.75
C THR A 199 9.41 -9.37 -7.19
N PRO A 200 10.51 -9.18 -6.43
CA PRO A 200 11.85 -9.64 -6.84
C PRO A 200 12.00 -11.15 -6.99
N ASN A 201 11.08 -11.94 -6.44
CA ASN A 201 11.08 -13.40 -6.51
C ASN A 201 10.26 -13.95 -7.68
N LEU A 202 9.71 -13.07 -8.52
CA LEU A 202 8.91 -13.44 -9.70
C LEU A 202 9.76 -13.39 -10.97
N ASP A 203 9.31 -14.12 -12.00
CA ASP A 203 9.94 -14.07 -13.32
C ASP A 203 9.91 -12.63 -13.86
N LYS A 204 11.00 -12.19 -14.50
CA LYS A 204 11.10 -10.87 -15.14
C LYS A 204 10.01 -10.65 -16.18
N ASN A 205 9.63 -11.72 -16.90
CA ASN A 205 8.53 -11.70 -17.85
C ASN A 205 7.16 -11.55 -17.18
N PHE A 206 7.06 -11.68 -15.87
CA PHE A 206 5.82 -11.47 -15.13
C PHE A 206 5.69 -10.05 -14.60
N ILE A 207 6.80 -9.36 -14.38
CA ILE A 207 6.84 -8.02 -13.77
C ILE A 207 6.01 -7.01 -14.56
N HIS A 208 6.08 -7.04 -15.90
CA HIS A 208 5.32 -6.13 -16.76
C HIS A 208 3.79 -6.39 -16.69
N ILE A 209 3.37 -7.60 -16.34
CA ILE A 209 1.94 -7.96 -16.22
C ILE A 209 1.35 -7.37 -14.93
N ILE A 210 2.15 -7.34 -13.86
CA ILE A 210 1.72 -6.90 -12.52
C ILE A 210 2.04 -5.44 -12.21
N GLN A 211 2.83 -4.75 -13.05
CA GLN A 211 3.28 -3.39 -12.78
C GLN A 211 2.10 -2.41 -12.55
N ASP A 212 1.04 -2.54 -13.35
CA ASP A 212 -0.17 -1.71 -13.26
C ASP A 212 -1.33 -2.45 -12.57
N SER A 213 -1.01 -3.47 -11.75
CA SER A 213 -2.02 -4.12 -10.94
C SER A 213 -2.47 -3.21 -9.79
N VAL A 214 -3.78 -3.21 -9.54
CA VAL A 214 -4.39 -2.51 -8.42
C VAL A 214 -4.87 -3.57 -7.43
N ARG A 215 -4.54 -3.39 -6.15
CA ARG A 215 -5.02 -4.29 -5.10
C ARG A 215 -6.54 -4.19 -4.98
N ASP A 216 -7.19 -5.33 -4.90
CA ASP A 216 -8.57 -5.50 -4.46
C ASP A 216 -8.58 -6.45 -3.23
N GLU A 217 -9.34 -7.54 -3.29
CA GLU A 217 -9.27 -8.65 -2.33
C GLU A 217 -7.91 -9.34 -2.38
N THR A 218 -7.25 -9.35 -3.54
CA THR A 218 -5.92 -9.92 -3.73
C THR A 218 -4.86 -8.84 -3.95
N LEU A 219 -3.61 -9.16 -3.60
CA LEU A 219 -2.46 -8.24 -3.67
C LEU A 219 -2.22 -7.64 -5.06
N PHE A 220 -2.56 -8.38 -6.11
CA PHE A 220 -2.29 -8.05 -7.51
C PHE A 220 -3.57 -7.99 -8.37
N GLY A 221 -4.75 -7.94 -7.74
CA GLY A 221 -6.03 -7.89 -8.42
C GLY A 221 -6.60 -9.26 -8.80
N ASN A 222 -7.89 -9.44 -8.59
CA ASN A 222 -8.65 -10.66 -8.93
C ASN A 222 -8.60 -10.94 -10.44
N ASN A 223 -8.36 -9.92 -11.27
CA ASN A 223 -8.21 -10.02 -12.72
C ASN A 223 -6.79 -10.41 -13.19
N LEU A 224 -5.86 -10.74 -12.28
CA LEU A 224 -4.50 -11.12 -12.64
C LEU A 224 -4.46 -12.32 -13.60
N SER A 225 -5.29 -13.34 -13.36
CA SER A 225 -5.36 -14.54 -14.21
C SER A 225 -5.68 -14.19 -15.67
N ASP A 226 -6.58 -13.24 -15.89
CA ASP A 226 -6.98 -12.81 -17.23
C ASP A 226 -5.90 -11.96 -17.88
N LYS A 227 -5.22 -11.10 -17.11
CA LYS A 227 -4.03 -10.37 -17.59
C LYS A 227 -2.93 -11.30 -18.07
N ILE A 228 -2.68 -12.42 -17.37
CA ILE A 228 -1.67 -13.42 -17.77
C ILE A 228 -2.08 -14.10 -19.08
N LYS A 229 -3.35 -14.52 -19.21
CA LYS A 229 -3.86 -15.17 -20.43
C LYS A 229 -3.78 -14.19 -21.62
N ALA A 230 -4.17 -12.94 -21.41
CA ALA A 230 -4.09 -11.90 -22.42
C ALA A 230 -2.64 -11.65 -22.86
N ALA A 231 -1.71 -11.51 -21.91
CA ALA A 231 -0.28 -11.32 -22.21
C ALA A 231 0.30 -12.49 -23.03
N LYS A 232 -0.01 -13.73 -22.64
CA LYS A 232 0.40 -14.93 -23.41
C LYS A 232 -0.25 -15.00 -24.79
N SER A 233 -1.50 -14.57 -24.94
CA SER A 233 -2.18 -14.49 -26.23
C SER A 233 -1.52 -13.47 -27.15
N ILE A 234 -1.24 -12.27 -26.62
CA ILE A 234 -0.53 -11.20 -27.32
C ILE A 234 0.87 -11.66 -27.75
N GLU A 235 1.61 -12.36 -26.87
CA GLU A 235 2.93 -12.91 -27.20
C GLU A 235 2.85 -13.91 -28.36
N ARG A 236 1.89 -14.84 -28.33
CA ARG A 236 1.66 -15.81 -29.42
C ARG A 236 1.29 -15.13 -30.73
N GLN A 237 0.38 -14.15 -30.69
CA GLN A 237 -0.02 -13.38 -31.88
C GLN A 237 1.15 -12.54 -32.42
N GLY A 238 1.94 -11.93 -31.53
CA GLY A 238 3.14 -11.18 -31.88
C GLY A 238 4.17 -12.02 -32.63
N LEU A 239 4.32 -13.31 -32.28
CA LEU A 239 5.17 -14.24 -33.02
C LEU A 239 4.67 -14.53 -34.45
N GLN A 240 3.36 -14.52 -34.67
CA GLN A 240 2.76 -14.69 -36.01
C GLN A 240 2.92 -13.43 -36.86
N ILE A 241 2.87 -12.25 -36.24
CA ILE A 241 3.04 -10.94 -36.90
C ILE A 241 4.52 -10.68 -37.21
N LYS A 242 5.43 -11.13 -36.35
CA LYS A 242 6.87 -10.93 -36.50
C LYS A 242 7.33 -11.59 -37.79
N LYS A 243 7.61 -10.78 -38.82
CA LYS A 243 8.21 -11.23 -40.08
C LYS A 243 9.40 -12.12 -39.73
N SER A 244 9.33 -13.40 -40.09
CA SER A 244 10.46 -14.30 -39.97
C SER A 244 11.54 -13.75 -40.88
N ILE A 245 12.48 -13.01 -40.31
CA ILE A 245 13.74 -12.76 -40.99
C ILE A 245 14.39 -14.13 -40.99
N SER A 246 14.19 -14.87 -42.07
CA SER A 246 15.12 -15.89 -42.49
C SER A 246 16.47 -15.23 -42.40
N ARG A 247 17.27 -15.60 -41.39
CA ARG A 247 18.70 -15.43 -41.51
C ARG A 247 19.03 -16.30 -42.70
N SER A 248 19.14 -15.69 -43.88
CA SER A 248 19.81 -16.33 -44.98
C SER A 248 21.14 -16.75 -44.39
N SER A 249 21.28 -18.06 -44.19
CA SER A 249 22.58 -18.68 -44.08
C SER A 249 23.36 -18.12 -45.27
N GLY A 250 24.42 -17.36 -44.98
CA GLY A 250 25.40 -16.98 -46.00
C GLY A 250 25.76 -18.24 -46.80
N PRO A 251 26.11 -18.07 -48.08
CA PRO A 251 26.19 -19.17 -49.03
C PRO A 251 27.01 -20.31 -48.43
N GLN A 252 26.38 -21.48 -48.32
CA GLN A 252 27.11 -22.72 -48.04
C GLN A 252 28.12 -22.89 -49.17
N THR A 253 29.39 -22.67 -48.86
CA THR A 253 30.47 -23.18 -49.71
C THR A 253 30.43 -24.70 -49.58
N THR A 254 29.87 -25.33 -50.59
CA THR A 254 30.04 -26.74 -50.88
C THR A 254 31.51 -27.02 -51.17
N SER A 255 32.31 -27.27 -50.14
CA SER A 255 33.63 -27.89 -50.30
C SER A 255 33.58 -29.33 -49.82
N ASN A 256 33.06 -30.20 -50.69
CA ASN A 256 33.35 -31.62 -50.60
C ASN A 256 34.76 -31.84 -51.17
N ARG A 257 35.70 -32.00 -50.23
CA ARG A 257 36.91 -32.85 -50.27
C ARG A 257 37.49 -33.19 -51.66
N SER A 258 38.72 -32.71 -51.91
CA SER A 258 39.76 -33.61 -52.43
C SER A 258 41.18 -33.18 -52.02
N SER A 259 41.88 -34.17 -51.44
CA SER A 259 43.32 -34.45 -51.50
C SER A 259 44.37 -33.50 -50.89
N ASN A 260 45.37 -34.14 -50.28
CA ASN A 260 46.70 -33.67 -49.91
C ASN A 260 46.86 -32.79 -48.65
N SER A 261 46.87 -33.46 -47.49
CA SER A 261 47.62 -33.01 -46.32
C SER A 261 49.13 -33.23 -46.54
N GLY A 262 49.81 -32.23 -47.11
CA GLY A 262 51.27 -32.17 -47.20
C GLY A 262 51.86 -31.32 -46.07
N ASN A 263 52.75 -31.93 -45.29
CA ASN A 263 53.81 -31.33 -44.48
C ASN A 263 53.48 -30.10 -43.60
N TRP A 264 53.09 -30.36 -42.35
CA TRP A 264 53.44 -29.46 -41.25
C TRP A 264 54.13 -30.26 -40.14
N SER A 265 55.47 -30.36 -40.24
CA SER A 265 56.34 -30.82 -39.16
C SER A 265 56.58 -29.66 -38.20
N GLY A 266 55.98 -29.72 -37.01
CA GLY A 266 56.38 -28.85 -35.89
C GLY A 266 57.75 -29.27 -35.32
N PRO A 267 58.56 -28.34 -34.81
CA PRO A 267 59.95 -28.62 -34.41
C PRO A 267 60.04 -29.51 -33.16
N PRO A 268 61.11 -30.32 -33.02
CA PRO A 268 61.18 -31.41 -32.06
C PRO A 268 61.44 -30.92 -30.63
N ARG A 269 60.81 -31.62 -29.68
CA ARG A 269 61.11 -31.52 -28.24
C ARG A 269 62.51 -32.07 -27.99
N TYR A 270 63.44 -31.23 -27.55
CA TYR A 270 64.64 -31.70 -26.86
C TYR A 270 64.41 -31.70 -25.35
N SER A 271 64.51 -32.89 -24.77
CA SER A 271 64.89 -33.07 -23.38
C SER A 271 66.41 -32.99 -23.26
N SER A 272 66.94 -32.23 -22.30
CA SER A 272 67.96 -32.76 -21.38
C SER A 272 68.25 -31.79 -20.23
N ILE A 273 68.53 -32.42 -19.11
CA ILE A 273 68.87 -31.91 -17.78
C ILE A 273 70.15 -31.04 -17.82
N ARG A 274 70.12 -29.87 -17.14
CA ARG A 274 71.15 -29.43 -16.17
C ARG A 274 70.82 -28.05 -15.54
N GLY A 275 70.79 -28.00 -14.21
CA GLY A 275 71.33 -26.87 -13.43
C GLY A 275 70.35 -25.88 -12.78
N ASN A 276 69.97 -26.16 -11.52
CA ASN A 276 69.86 -25.23 -10.37
C ASN A 276 69.34 -23.78 -10.56
N ARG A 277 68.22 -23.41 -9.92
CA ARG A 277 68.14 -22.80 -8.56
C ARG A 277 66.74 -22.18 -8.29
N GLY A 278 66.10 -22.59 -7.19
CA GLY A 278 65.01 -21.89 -6.50
C GLY A 278 63.60 -22.19 -7.05
N GLY A 279 62.58 -22.55 -6.27
CA GLY A 279 62.43 -22.75 -4.84
C GLY A 279 61.12 -23.53 -4.56
N LYS A 280 61.15 -24.30 -3.46
CA LYS A 280 60.07 -24.81 -2.59
C LYS A 280 58.62 -24.82 -3.16
N LYS A 281 58.02 -26.00 -3.40
CA LYS A 281 57.11 -26.78 -2.49
C LYS A 281 55.90 -25.94 -2.01
N ALA A 282 54.62 -26.35 -2.08
CA ALA A 282 54.07 -27.70 -2.05
C ALA A 282 52.64 -27.82 -2.65
N ILE A 283 52.39 -29.05 -3.10
CA ILE A 283 51.14 -29.77 -3.39
C ILE A 283 50.07 -29.62 -2.30
N SER A 284 48.79 -29.53 -2.70
CA SER A 284 47.74 -30.44 -2.19
C SER A 284 46.50 -30.45 -3.08
N GLN A 285 46.30 -31.57 -3.76
CA GLN A 285 45.00 -32.04 -4.23
C GLN A 285 44.14 -32.37 -3.00
N ASN A 286 42.82 -32.14 -3.02
CA ASN A 286 41.86 -33.16 -3.45
C ASN A 286 40.41 -32.77 -3.16
N ARG A 287 39.56 -33.06 -4.15
CA ARG A 287 38.13 -33.31 -4.03
C ARG A 287 37.86 -34.34 -2.94
N ARG A 288 36.78 -34.17 -2.19
CA ARG A 288 36.15 -35.26 -1.42
C ARG A 288 34.71 -35.44 -1.87
N VAL A 289 34.45 -36.63 -2.39
CA VAL A 289 33.13 -37.24 -2.64
C VAL A 289 32.77 -38.04 -1.38
N TYR A 290 31.50 -37.97 -0.97
CA TYR A 290 30.94 -38.76 0.13
C TYR A 290 30.69 -40.22 -0.27
N PRO A 291 30.72 -41.14 0.71
CA PRO A 291 29.64 -42.11 0.77
C PRO A 291 29.08 -42.33 2.18
N SER A 292 27.88 -42.91 2.19
CA SER A 292 27.01 -43.27 3.30
C SER A 292 27.35 -44.62 3.94
N SER A 293 27.01 -44.77 5.23
CA SER A 293 26.34 -45.92 5.88
C SER A 293 26.42 -45.74 7.41
N THR A 294 25.31 -45.60 8.13
CA THR A 294 24.42 -46.60 8.78
C THR A 294 24.93 -47.15 10.13
N GLN A 295 24.02 -47.13 11.14
CA GLN A 295 24.01 -47.92 12.40
C GLN A 295 25.05 -47.56 13.49
N GLN A 296 24.80 -47.58 14.80
CA GLN A 296 23.63 -47.78 15.68
C GLN A 296 24.14 -47.44 17.11
N GLN A 297 23.27 -46.94 17.99
CA GLN A 297 23.18 -47.20 19.47
C GLN A 297 24.49 -47.27 20.31
N SER A 298 24.70 -46.59 21.44
CA SER A 298 23.83 -46.44 22.62
C SER A 298 24.58 -45.72 23.76
N ALA A 299 23.79 -45.10 24.65
CA ALA A 299 23.91 -45.01 26.12
C ALA A 299 24.94 -44.10 26.87
N SER A 300 24.34 -43.38 27.83
CA SER A 300 24.80 -42.98 29.19
C SER A 300 25.78 -41.81 29.43
N LYS A 301 25.18 -40.63 29.78
CA LYS A 301 25.31 -39.79 31.02
C LYS A 301 26.50 -40.00 32.00
N PRO A 302 26.75 -39.09 33.00
CA PRO A 302 26.71 -37.61 33.06
C PRO A 302 27.86 -36.98 33.95
N ALA A 303 27.71 -35.70 34.36
CA ALA A 303 28.40 -34.94 35.43
C ALA A 303 29.74 -34.25 35.05
N ALA A 304 30.12 -33.06 35.54
CA ALA A 304 29.83 -32.41 36.83
C ALA A 304 30.07 -30.87 36.84
N ALA A 305 29.42 -30.23 37.84
CA ALA A 305 29.84 -29.10 38.70
C ALA A 305 30.19 -27.73 38.06
N ILE A 306 29.41 -26.65 38.26
CA ILE A 306 29.14 -25.85 39.49
C ILE A 306 30.41 -25.21 40.08
N ARG A 307 30.46 -23.86 40.10
CA ARG A 307 30.85 -23.00 41.27
C ARG A 307 30.77 -21.48 40.94
N PRO A 308 30.74 -20.57 41.94
CA PRO A 308 29.54 -19.77 42.19
C PRO A 308 29.74 -18.24 42.20
N ARG A 309 28.59 -17.57 42.35
CA ARG A 309 28.31 -16.15 42.60
C ARG A 309 29.06 -15.58 43.83
N ALA A 310 29.54 -14.35 43.73
CA ALA A 310 30.05 -13.54 44.84
C ALA A 310 29.17 -12.29 45.09
N PRO A 311 29.08 -11.79 46.34
CA PRO A 311 28.24 -10.66 46.73
C PRO A 311 28.99 -9.31 46.77
N ALA A 312 28.22 -8.23 46.90
CA ALA A 312 28.63 -6.82 46.95
C ALA A 312 29.31 -6.40 48.27
N PRO A 313 29.97 -5.23 48.31
CA PRO A 313 30.18 -4.49 49.55
C PRO A 313 29.59 -3.06 49.53
N GLN A 314 28.92 -2.77 50.66
CA GLN A 314 28.67 -1.50 51.40
C GLN A 314 28.32 -0.21 50.65
#